data_AF-A0A257PAB9-F1
#
_entry.id   AF-A0A257PAB9-F1
#
_cell.length_a   1.000
_cell.length_b   1.000
_cell.length_c   1.000
_cell.angle_alpha   90.00
_cell.angle_beta   90.00
_cell.angle_gamma   90.00
#
_symmetry.space_group_name_H-M   'P 1'
#
loop_
_entity.id
_entity.type
_entity.pdbx_description
1 polymer ?
#
loop_
_entity_poly.entity_id
_entity_poly.type
_entity_poly.pdbx_seq_one_letter_code
_entity_poly.pdbx_strand_id
1 'polypeptide(L)'
;MSEIHVTLEQIAAAEALLGVEFSLAERELMRDNLAPQIEQALRRRAVSLPAELGPATKFDPRLPGFTMPTPEPWPCSPVVAELPDSEADIAFATLPQLA
;
A
#
# COMPACT_ATOMS: atom_id res chain seq x y z
N MET A 1 27.02 -17.96 -2.67
CA MET A 1 25.75 -17.68 -1.95
C MET A 1 26.14 -17.51 -0.49
N SER A 2 25.88 -16.35 0.12
CA SER A 2 26.22 -16.16 1.53
C SER A 2 25.40 -17.13 2.38
N GLU A 3 26.05 -17.84 3.30
CA GLU A 3 25.34 -18.66 4.28
C GLU A 3 24.43 -17.76 5.11
N ILE A 4 23.13 -18.03 5.04
CA ILE A 4 22.12 -17.32 5.82
C ILE A 4 22.05 -18.01 7.17
N HIS A 5 22.67 -17.42 8.18
CA HIS A 5 22.66 -17.96 9.54
C HIS A 5 21.69 -17.15 10.42
N VAL A 6 20.63 -17.82 10.88
CA VAL A 6 19.71 -17.29 11.88
C VAL A 6 20.11 -17.80 13.26
N THR A 7 20.20 -16.92 14.26
CA THR A 7 20.49 -17.29 15.65
C THR A 7 19.21 -17.38 16.49
N LEU A 8 19.28 -18.07 17.63
CA LEU A 8 18.12 -18.20 18.52
C LEU A 8 17.75 -16.84 19.14
N GLU A 9 18.73 -15.96 19.36
CA GLU A 9 18.52 -14.60 19.87
C GLU A 9 17.75 -13.74 18.86
N GLN A 10 18.00 -13.93 17.56
CA GLN A 10 17.24 -13.24 16.51
C GLN A 10 15.78 -13.68 16.48
N ILE A 11 15.52 -14.98 16.69
CA ILE A 11 14.15 -15.51 16.80
C ILE A 11 13.48 -14.95 18.06
N ALA A 12 14.16 -15.00 19.21
CA ALA A 12 13.66 -14.46 20.47
C ALA A 12 13.39 -12.93 20.40
N ALA A 13 14.20 -12.18 19.65
CA ALA A 13 13.95 -10.76 19.43
C ALA A 13 12.69 -10.51 18.56
N ALA A 14 12.42 -11.37 17.59
CA ALA A 14 11.25 -11.26 16.72
C ALA A 14 9.93 -11.64 17.42
N GLU A 15 9.98 -12.52 18.43
CA GLU A 15 8.83 -12.93 19.23
C GLU A 15 8.09 -11.74 19.86
N ALA A 16 8.83 -10.77 20.41
CA ALA A 16 8.25 -9.56 20.98
C ALA A 16 7.48 -8.71 19.96
N LEU A 17 7.91 -8.70 18.69
CA LEU A 17 7.22 -7.97 17.63
C LEU A 17 5.87 -8.63 17.25
N LEU A 18 5.79 -9.95 17.40
CA LEU A 18 4.61 -10.75 17.04
C LEU A 18 3.70 -11.03 18.25
N GLY A 19 4.13 -10.72 19.46
CA GLY A 19 3.37 -10.96 20.69
C GLY A 19 3.21 -12.44 21.02
N VAL A 20 4.21 -13.25 20.68
CA VAL A 20 4.26 -14.70 20.94
C VAL A 20 5.49 -15.02 21.79
N GLU A 21 5.50 -16.16 22.47
CA GLU A 21 6.66 -16.67 23.20
C GLU A 21 6.90 -18.13 22.83
N PHE A 22 8.15 -18.48 22.52
CA PHE A 22 8.56 -19.84 22.24
C PHE A 22 9.54 -20.36 23.30
N SER A 23 9.49 -21.67 23.55
CA SER A 23 10.52 -22.38 24.30
C SER A 23 11.82 -22.47 23.51
N LEU A 24 12.93 -22.80 24.19
CA LEU A 24 14.22 -22.99 23.55
C LEU A 24 14.17 -24.07 22.45
N ALA A 25 13.50 -25.20 22.73
CA ALA A 25 13.37 -26.31 21.79
C ALA A 25 12.57 -25.92 20.53
N GLU A 26 11.53 -25.11 20.68
CA GLU A 26 10.76 -24.58 19.53
C GLU A 26 11.62 -23.64 18.68
N ARG A 27 12.43 -22.76 19.29
CA ARG A 27 13.34 -21.88 18.55
C ARG A 27 14.40 -22.67 17.77
N GLU A 28 14.94 -23.73 18.35
CA GLU A 28 15.88 -24.63 17.68
C GLU A 28 15.25 -25.30 16.46
N LEU A 29 14.02 -25.80 16.60
CA LEU A 29 13.26 -26.37 15.49
C LEU A 29 13.00 -25.34 14.38
N MET A 30 12.65 -24.10 14.76
CA MET A 30 12.41 -23.01 13.80
C MET A 30 13.68 -22.65 13.02
N ARG A 31 14.82 -22.51 13.70
CA ARG A 31 16.10 -22.11 13.10
C ARG A 31 16.44 -22.94 11.87
N ASP A 32 16.28 -24.25 11.96
CA ASP A 32 16.66 -25.19 10.89
C ASP A 32 15.74 -25.06 9.65
N ASN A 33 14.55 -24.45 9.80
CA ASN A 33 13.57 -24.26 8.72
C ASN A 33 13.54 -22.81 8.17
N LEU A 34 14.23 -21.85 8.78
CA LEU A 34 14.19 -20.45 8.35
C LEU A 34 15.11 -20.15 7.16
N ALA A 35 16.26 -20.82 7.05
CA ALA A 35 17.22 -20.55 5.97
C ALA A 35 16.61 -20.73 4.55
N PRO A 36 15.88 -21.82 4.24
CA PRO A 36 15.20 -21.96 2.94
C PRO A 36 14.16 -20.86 2.68
N GLN A 37 13.45 -20.42 3.71
CA GLN A 37 12.43 -19.36 3.58
C GLN A 37 13.05 -18.00 3.26
N ILE A 38 14.17 -17.67 3.90
CA ILE A 38 14.91 -16.44 3.61
C ILE A 38 15.47 -16.50 2.19
N GLU A 39 16.02 -17.63 1.76
CA GLU A 39 16.48 -17.80 0.39
C GLU A 39 15.36 -17.57 -0.63
N GLN A 40 14.17 -18.14 -0.39
CA GLN A 40 13.00 -17.87 -1.23
C GLN A 40 12.62 -16.40 -1.26
N ALA A 41 12.65 -15.71 -0.11
CA ALA A 41 12.38 -14.28 -0.05
C ALA A 41 13.39 -13.45 -0.85
N LEU A 42 14.68 -13.79 -0.79
CA LEU A 42 15.73 -13.15 -1.59
C LEU A 42 15.53 -13.38 -3.08
N ARG A 43 15.19 -14.62 -3.50
CA ARG A 43 14.88 -14.94 -4.90
C ARG A 43 13.67 -14.12 -5.40
N ARG A 44 12.63 -13.95 -4.58
CA ARG A 44 11.49 -13.08 -4.93
C ARG A 44 11.90 -11.62 -5.09
N ARG A 45 12.78 -11.11 -4.22
CA ARG A 45 13.27 -9.72 -4.27
C ARG A 45 14.17 -9.44 -5.47
N ALA A 46 14.81 -10.47 -6.04
CA ALA A 46 15.59 -10.35 -7.26
C ALA A 46 14.73 -10.18 -8.53
N VAL A 47 13.41 -10.40 -8.45
CA VAL A 47 12.49 -10.19 -9.57
C VAL A 47 12.18 -8.69 -9.69
N SER A 48 12.46 -8.11 -10.86
CA SER A 48 12.06 -6.73 -11.17
C SER A 48 10.56 -6.68 -11.45
N LEU A 49 9.84 -5.86 -10.68
CA LEU A 49 8.42 -5.59 -10.88
C LEU A 49 8.24 -4.13 -11.31
N PRO A 50 7.51 -3.85 -12.41
CA PRO A 50 7.16 -2.48 -12.79
C PRO A 50 6.42 -1.75 -11.67
N ALA A 51 6.57 -0.42 -11.58
CA ALA A 51 5.93 0.38 -10.54
C ALA A 51 4.39 0.37 -10.65
N GLU A 52 3.87 0.14 -11.86
CA GLU A 52 2.46 0.09 -12.20
C GLU A 52 1.85 -1.30 -11.93
N LEU A 53 2.69 -2.31 -11.63
CA LEU A 53 2.22 -3.65 -11.38
C LEU A 53 1.56 -3.74 -9.99
N GLY A 54 0.23 -3.69 -9.98
CA GLY A 54 -0.56 -3.92 -8.78
C GLY A 54 -0.53 -5.37 -8.30
N PRO A 55 -1.11 -5.66 -7.11
CA PRO A 55 -1.25 -7.02 -6.60
C PRO A 55 -2.04 -7.93 -7.54
N ALA A 56 -1.80 -9.25 -7.47
CA ALA A 56 -2.51 -10.24 -8.27
C ALA A 56 -4.03 -10.28 -7.98
N THR A 57 -4.43 -9.89 -6.78
CA THR A 57 -5.83 -9.78 -6.37
C THR A 57 -6.16 -8.35 -6.01
N LYS A 58 -7.25 -7.83 -6.57
CA LYS A 58 -7.79 -6.52 -6.23
C LYS A 58 -9.12 -6.70 -5.50
N PHE A 59 -9.27 -6.03 -4.36
CA PHE A 59 -10.57 -5.92 -3.72
C PHE A 59 -11.47 -5.02 -4.56
N ASP A 60 -12.64 -5.55 -4.92
CA ASP A 60 -13.70 -4.79 -5.56
C ASP A 60 -14.92 -4.79 -4.63
N PRO A 61 -15.28 -3.64 -4.01
CA PRO A 61 -16.41 -3.59 -3.09
C PRO A 61 -17.77 -3.68 -3.80
N ARG A 62 -17.79 -3.64 -5.14
CA ARG A 62 -19.02 -3.64 -5.92
C ARG A 62 -19.57 -5.06 -6.03
N LEU A 63 -20.89 -5.16 -5.96
CA LEU A 63 -21.57 -6.45 -6.12
C LEU A 63 -21.35 -7.00 -7.54
N PRO A 64 -21.34 -8.34 -7.71
CA PRO A 64 -21.32 -8.95 -9.03
C PRO A 64 -22.43 -8.38 -9.93
N GLY A 65 -22.07 -7.96 -11.14
CA GLY A 65 -23.00 -7.37 -12.12
C GLY A 65 -23.23 -5.86 -11.97
N PHE A 66 -22.61 -5.19 -10.98
CA PHE A 66 -22.68 -3.74 -10.88
C PHE A 66 -22.05 -3.05 -12.09
N THR A 67 -22.80 -2.15 -12.72
CA THR A 67 -22.33 -1.31 -13.83
C THR A 67 -22.26 0.13 -13.34
N MET A 68 -21.13 0.81 -13.55
CA MET A 68 -21.02 2.23 -13.22
C MET A 68 -22.06 3.01 -14.04
N PRO A 69 -22.87 3.87 -13.42
CA PRO A 69 -23.77 4.74 -14.18
C PRO A 69 -22.93 5.66 -15.07
N THR A 70 -23.44 5.95 -16.26
CA THR A 70 -22.87 7.00 -17.09
C THR A 70 -22.93 8.32 -16.31
N PRO A 71 -21.80 9.04 -16.14
CA PRO A 71 -21.83 10.31 -15.44
C PRO A 71 -22.72 11.28 -16.22
N GLU A 72 -23.80 11.73 -15.58
CA GLU A 72 -24.58 12.85 -16.09
C GLU A 72 -23.75 14.14 -15.93
N PRO A 73 -23.81 15.08 -16.90
CA PRO A 73 -23.21 16.39 -16.72
C PRO A 73 -23.77 17.01 -15.45
N TRP A 74 -22.90 17.37 -14.51
CA TRP A 74 -23.33 18.15 -13.36
C TRP A 74 -23.82 19.51 -13.85
N PRO A 75 -25.07 19.92 -13.56
CA PRO A 75 -25.56 21.22 -13.99
C PRO A 75 -24.83 22.31 -13.19
N CYS A 76 -23.76 22.85 -13.76
CA CYS A 76 -23.17 24.09 -13.30
C CYS A 76 -23.90 25.25 -13.97
N SER A 77 -24.51 26.12 -13.17
CA SER A 77 -24.93 27.43 -13.67
C SER A 77 -23.68 28.20 -14.12
N PRO A 78 -23.66 28.80 -15.33
CA PRO A 78 -22.55 29.65 -15.73
C PRO A 78 -22.47 30.84 -14.76
N VAL A 79 -21.30 31.03 -14.17
CA VAL A 79 -21.00 32.23 -13.37
C VAL A 79 -20.19 33.16 -14.27
N VAL A 80 -20.78 34.29 -14.65
CA VAL A 80 -20.05 35.39 -15.26
C VAL A 80 -19.68 36.34 -14.13
N ALA A 81 -18.41 36.30 -13.73
CA ALA A 81 -17.84 37.21 -12.74
C ALA A 81 -16.68 37.98 -13.36
N GLU A 82 -16.43 39.19 -12.88
CA GLU A 82 -15.24 39.96 -13.25
C GLU A 82 -13.99 39.30 -12.67
N LEU A 83 -12.85 39.48 -13.35
CA LEU A 83 -11.56 38.97 -12.87
C LEU A 83 -11.24 39.66 -11.53
N PRO A 84 -10.92 38.91 -10.46
CA PRO A 84 -10.58 39.51 -9.19
C PRO A 84 -9.32 40.39 -9.27
N ASP A 85 -9.37 41.56 -8.65
CA ASP A 85 -8.29 42.56 -8.71
C ASP A 85 -7.25 42.41 -7.57
N SER A 86 -7.46 41.49 -6.63
CA SER A 86 -6.59 41.29 -5.47
C SER A 86 -6.34 39.82 -5.14
N GLU A 87 -5.20 39.53 -4.52
CA GLU A 87 -4.87 38.18 -4.03
C GLU A 87 -5.89 37.67 -3.01
N ALA A 88 -6.47 38.56 -2.20
CA ALA A 88 -7.50 38.20 -1.23
C ALA A 88 -8.77 37.73 -1.95
N ASP A 89 -9.19 38.43 -3.00
CA ASP A 89 -10.40 38.09 -3.75
C ASP A 89 -10.24 36.79 -4.54
N ILE A 90 -9.02 36.48 -5.00
CA ILE A 90 -8.68 35.18 -5.60
C ILE A 90 -8.83 34.05 -4.56
N ALA A 91 -8.36 34.27 -3.33
CA ALA A 91 -8.39 33.25 -2.27
C ALA A 91 -9.82 32.90 -1.80
N PHE A 92 -10.77 33.83 -1.96
CA PHE A 92 -12.18 33.62 -1.59
C PHE A 92 -13.11 33.36 -2.79
N ALA A 93 -12.58 33.36 -4.02
CA ALA A 93 -13.35 33.02 -5.21
C ALA A 93 -13.70 31.52 -5.25
N THR A 94 -14.92 31.22 -5.66
CA THR A 94 -15.36 29.84 -5.92
C THR A 94 -14.79 29.33 -7.24
N LEU A 95 -14.65 28.01 -7.41
CA LEU A 95 -14.11 27.42 -8.66
C LEU A 95 -14.82 27.91 -9.94
N PRO A 96 -16.16 28.09 -9.99
CA PRO A 96 -16.82 28.65 -11.18
C PRO A 96 -16.48 30.11 -11.49
N GLN A 97 -15.99 30.89 -10.52
CA GLN A 97 -15.55 32.27 -10.72
C GLN A 97 -14.10 32.36 -11.23
N LEU A 98 -13.36 31.25 -11.20
CA LEU A 98 -11.95 31.13 -11.63
C LEU A 98 -11.76 30.24 -12.86
N ALA A 99 -12.85 29.71 -13.43
CA ALA A 99 -12.84 28.77 -14.56
C ALA A 99 -12.76 29.45 -15.93
#